data_AF-A0A6B1D484-F1
#
_entry.id   AF-A0A6B1D484-F1
#
_cell.length_a   1.000
_cell.length_b   1.000
_cell.length_c   1.000
_cell.angle_alpha   90.00
_cell.angle_beta   90.00
_cell.angle_gamma   90.00
#
_symmetry.space_group_name_H-M   'P 1'
#
loop_
_entity.id
_entity.type
_entity.pdbx_description
1 polymer ?
#
loop_
_entity_poly.entity_id
_entity_poly.type
_entity_poly.pdbx_seq_one_letter_code
_entity_poly.pdbx_strand_id
1 'polypeptide(L)'
;MDIGRALTYFSEDERWVEKTAIGTGLLLISSLLLMALVGVLGYFILFGYLVRLLQNVRDDVHPVLPEWDRWGDDLVRGVKLACVVVIWALPIILIFFPAFIISIVIADNTPYDPKYPGGSVASIILSCASCLSFLFAIAFAVMQPGFTIAFARNETIKDGLQVSEVWDWTRDNIGNVAIVAILTVIASMIITTVGSIVGLILCVIGAVVTVPLAQLITYYFQSHLYGQLARVAGEGAAGGSFGAMPVTEPDTGWTAEPVEKPEASAEIVPPTVFEPELQEEPEPPAAPDSKTKPEAPEESEQPEEDVQPDEENQSEEGELPSEPKSQ
;
A
#
# COMPACT_ATOMS: atom_id res chain seq x y z
N MET A 1 17.90 -7.12 -9.09
CA MET A 1 16.54 -6.74 -8.68
C MET A 1 16.40 -5.24 -8.80
N ASP A 2 15.29 -4.75 -9.35
CA ASP A 2 15.02 -3.34 -9.57
C ASP A 2 14.01 -2.82 -8.54
N ILE A 3 14.55 -2.24 -7.47
CA ILE A 3 13.75 -1.74 -6.33
C ILE A 3 12.98 -0.47 -6.74
N GLY A 4 13.58 0.36 -7.60
CA GLY A 4 12.95 1.58 -8.10
C GLY A 4 11.67 1.25 -8.85
N ARG A 5 11.73 0.26 -9.74
CA ARG A 5 10.56 -0.24 -10.48
C ARG A 5 9.48 -0.78 -9.54
N ALA A 6 9.83 -1.45 -8.45
CA ALA A 6 8.86 -1.93 -7.46
C ALA A 6 8.06 -0.80 -6.78
N LEU A 7 8.58 0.43 -6.75
CA LEU A 7 7.91 1.61 -6.20
C LEU A 7 7.20 2.46 -7.25
N THR A 8 7.50 2.29 -8.54
CA THR A 8 6.94 3.14 -9.61
C THR A 8 6.00 2.40 -10.56
N TYR A 9 6.05 1.07 -10.63
CA TYR A 9 5.33 0.29 -11.65
C TYR A 9 3.82 0.52 -11.64
N PHE A 10 3.21 0.81 -10.47
CA PHE A 10 1.78 1.03 -10.42
C PHE A 10 1.38 2.30 -11.18
N SER A 11 2.26 3.32 -11.27
CA SER A 11 1.96 4.54 -12.02
C SER A 11 2.03 4.37 -13.54
N GLU A 12 2.58 3.26 -14.02
CA GLU A 12 2.68 2.94 -15.46
C GLU A 12 1.33 2.44 -16.03
N ASP A 13 0.41 1.97 -15.18
CA ASP A 13 -0.92 1.49 -15.58
C ASP A 13 -1.92 2.65 -15.57
N GLU A 14 -2.54 2.97 -16.70
CA GLU A 14 -3.52 4.07 -16.81
C GLU A 14 -4.68 3.95 -15.79
N ARG A 15 -5.05 2.72 -15.42
CA ARG A 15 -6.17 2.41 -14.52
C ARG A 15 -5.72 2.07 -13.09
N TRP A 16 -4.50 2.44 -12.71
CA TRP A 16 -3.95 2.13 -11.39
C TRP A 16 -4.79 2.67 -10.23
N VAL A 17 -5.36 3.87 -10.39
CA VAL A 17 -6.21 4.50 -9.38
C VAL A 17 -7.48 3.67 -9.16
N GLU A 18 -8.12 3.20 -10.23
CA GLU A 18 -9.32 2.37 -10.17
C GLU A 18 -9.03 1.05 -9.47
N LYS A 19 -7.96 0.34 -9.87
CA LYS A 19 -7.55 -0.94 -9.27
C LYS A 19 -7.19 -0.79 -7.80
N THR A 20 -6.49 0.28 -7.44
CA THR A 20 -6.08 0.57 -6.07
C THR A 20 -7.28 0.98 -5.21
N ALA A 21 -8.24 1.72 -5.77
CA ALA A 21 -9.48 2.08 -5.09
C ALA A 21 -10.35 0.84 -4.80
N ILE A 22 -10.48 -0.09 -5.76
CA ILE A 22 -11.20 -1.36 -5.56
C ILE A 22 -10.53 -2.18 -4.45
N GLY A 23 -9.21 -2.37 -4.50
CA GLY A 23 -8.47 -3.11 -3.47
C GLY A 23 -8.55 -2.44 -2.08
N THR A 24 -8.50 -1.12 -2.03
CA THR A 24 -8.61 -0.35 -0.77
C THR A 24 -10.02 -0.46 -0.20
N GLY A 25 -11.05 -0.34 -1.04
CA GLY A 25 -12.44 -0.53 -0.66
C GLY A 25 -12.70 -1.94 -0.16
N LEU A 26 -12.13 -2.96 -0.81
CA LEU A 26 -12.18 -4.35 -0.36
C LEU A 26 -11.58 -4.50 1.03
N LEU A 27 -10.37 -3.98 1.27
CA LEU A 27 -9.71 -4.05 2.58
C LEU A 27 -10.49 -3.28 3.66
N LEU A 28 -11.04 -2.12 3.33
CA LEU A 28 -11.83 -1.32 4.25
C LEU A 28 -13.11 -2.06 4.67
N ILE A 29 -13.88 -2.56 3.71
CA ILE A 29 -15.10 -3.35 3.99
C ILE A 29 -14.75 -4.62 4.77
N SER A 30 -13.67 -5.30 4.38
CA SER A 30 -13.18 -6.51 5.06
C SER A 30 -12.78 -6.24 6.50
N SER A 31 -12.09 -5.12 6.77
CA SER A 31 -11.69 -4.71 8.10
C SER A 31 -12.91 -4.40 8.98
N LEU A 32 -13.92 -3.72 8.44
CA LEU A 32 -15.17 -3.41 9.16
C LEU A 32 -15.99 -4.68 9.46
N LEU A 33 -16.04 -5.63 8.51
CA LEU A 33 -16.78 -6.89 8.66
C LEU A 33 -15.99 -7.99 9.37
N LEU A 34 -14.77 -7.70 9.84
CA LEU A 34 -13.92 -8.69 10.52
C LEU A 34 -14.57 -9.21 11.81
N MET A 35 -15.34 -8.37 12.51
CA MET A 35 -16.11 -8.76 13.71
C MET A 35 -17.11 -9.89 13.43
N ALA A 36 -17.63 -9.96 12.20
CA ALA A 36 -18.58 -10.99 11.77
C ALA A 36 -17.88 -12.23 11.17
N LEU A 37 -16.54 -12.32 11.21
CA LEU A 37 -15.69 -13.31 10.52
C LEU A 37 -15.80 -13.30 8.98
N VAL A 38 -16.90 -12.80 8.41
CA VAL A 38 -17.12 -12.60 6.97
C VAL A 38 -16.05 -11.71 6.34
N GLY A 39 -15.52 -10.73 7.10
CA GLY A 39 -14.43 -9.88 6.64
C GLY A 39 -13.17 -10.64 6.20
N VAL A 40 -12.94 -11.86 6.71
CA VAL A 40 -11.77 -12.68 6.34
C VAL A 40 -11.78 -13.04 4.84
N LEU A 41 -12.95 -13.16 4.21
CA LEU A 41 -13.05 -13.50 2.79
C LEU A 41 -12.36 -12.48 1.88
N GLY A 42 -12.46 -11.18 2.17
CA GLY A 42 -11.82 -10.17 1.32
C GLY A 42 -10.29 -10.16 1.46
N TYR A 43 -9.76 -10.54 2.62
CA TYR A 43 -8.31 -10.78 2.77
C TYR A 43 -7.85 -11.98 1.93
N PHE A 44 -8.64 -13.06 1.86
CA PHE A 44 -8.32 -14.18 1.00
C PHE A 44 -8.32 -13.76 -0.47
N ILE A 45 -9.36 -13.07 -0.94
CA ILE A 45 -9.39 -12.54 -2.32
C ILE A 45 -8.14 -11.71 -2.60
N LEU A 46 -7.76 -10.81 -1.68
CA LEU A 46 -6.55 -10.01 -1.85
C LEU A 46 -5.29 -10.88 -1.97
N PHE A 47 -5.13 -11.90 -1.11
CA PHE A 47 -3.97 -12.80 -1.21
C PHE A 47 -3.90 -13.54 -2.54
N GLY A 48 -5.04 -13.95 -3.12
CA GLY A 48 -5.08 -14.53 -4.46
C GLY A 48 -4.67 -13.54 -5.54
N TYR A 49 -5.21 -12.31 -5.47
CA TYR A 49 -4.85 -11.21 -6.36
C TYR A 49 -3.34 -10.92 -6.34
N LEU A 50 -2.74 -10.90 -5.14
CA LEU A 50 -1.30 -10.69 -4.98
C LEU A 50 -0.47 -11.82 -5.58
N VAL A 51 -0.97 -13.07 -5.63
CA VAL A 51 -0.28 -14.15 -6.34
C VAL A 51 -0.34 -13.94 -7.85
N ARG A 52 -1.47 -13.46 -8.41
CA ARG A 52 -1.54 -13.07 -9.83
C ARG A 52 -0.56 -11.93 -10.15
N LEU A 53 -0.46 -10.93 -9.27
CA LEU A 53 0.50 -9.84 -9.42
C LEU A 53 1.93 -10.38 -9.45
N LEU A 54 2.28 -11.27 -8.51
CA LEU A 54 3.59 -11.94 -8.46
C LEU A 54 3.88 -12.68 -9.77
N GLN A 55 2.91 -13.43 -10.28
CA GLN A 55 3.01 -14.16 -11.55
C GLN A 55 3.20 -13.20 -12.74
N ASN A 56 2.43 -12.11 -12.84
CA ASN A 56 2.59 -11.10 -13.91
C ASN A 56 3.99 -10.49 -13.91
N VAL A 57 4.52 -10.15 -12.73
CA VAL A 57 5.89 -9.62 -12.62
C VAL A 57 6.91 -10.68 -13.04
N ARG A 58 6.70 -11.93 -12.64
CA ARG A 58 7.56 -13.06 -12.99
C ARG A 58 7.59 -13.31 -14.49
N ASP A 59 6.42 -13.29 -15.12
CA ASP A 59 6.20 -13.65 -16.52
C ASP A 59 6.34 -12.46 -17.48
N ASP A 60 6.74 -11.28 -16.95
CA ASP A 60 6.91 -10.02 -17.70
C ASP A 60 5.64 -9.54 -18.41
N VAL A 61 4.46 -9.82 -17.81
CA VAL A 61 3.16 -9.44 -18.35
C VAL A 61 2.84 -7.99 -18.00
N HIS A 62 2.46 -7.21 -19.02
CA HIS A 62 2.08 -5.80 -18.90
C HIS A 62 0.63 -5.58 -19.36
N PRO A 63 -0.20 -4.81 -18.62
CA PRO A 63 0.10 -4.13 -17.36
C PRO A 63 0.31 -5.09 -16.17
N VAL A 64 1.20 -4.71 -15.26
CA VAL A 64 1.63 -5.57 -14.14
C VAL A 64 0.52 -5.82 -13.14
N LEU A 65 -0.28 -4.79 -12.83
CA LEU A 65 -1.41 -4.89 -11.89
C LEU A 65 -2.54 -5.72 -12.53
N PRO A 66 -2.91 -6.88 -11.95
CA PRO A 66 -4.03 -7.66 -12.47
C PRO A 66 -5.35 -6.88 -12.45
N GLU A 67 -6.27 -7.25 -13.33
CA GLU A 67 -7.64 -6.74 -13.30
C GLU A 67 -8.44 -7.42 -12.17
N TRP A 68 -9.44 -6.71 -11.63
CA TRP A 68 -10.37 -7.23 -10.64
C TRP A 68 -11.55 -7.97 -11.29
N ASP A 69 -11.23 -8.99 -12.09
CA ASP A 69 -12.17 -9.78 -12.89
C ASP A 69 -12.44 -11.18 -12.33
N ARG A 70 -11.46 -11.79 -11.65
CA ARG A 70 -11.47 -13.19 -11.19
C ARG A 70 -11.58 -13.36 -9.67
N TRP A 71 -12.56 -12.69 -9.07
CA TRP A 71 -12.80 -12.73 -7.63
C TRP A 71 -12.91 -14.15 -7.04
N GLY A 72 -13.57 -15.06 -7.75
CA GLY A 72 -13.74 -16.45 -7.31
C GLY A 72 -12.43 -17.25 -7.31
N ASP A 73 -11.63 -17.10 -8.37
CA ASP A 73 -10.33 -17.79 -8.47
C ASP A 73 -9.33 -17.22 -7.47
N ASP A 74 -9.35 -15.89 -7.29
CA ASP A 74 -8.55 -15.19 -6.28
C ASP A 74 -8.91 -15.65 -4.87
N LEU A 75 -10.20 -15.82 -4.56
CA LEU A 75 -10.63 -16.36 -3.27
C LEU A 75 -10.04 -17.76 -3.03
N VAL A 76 -10.17 -18.67 -4.00
CA VAL A 76 -9.67 -20.06 -3.87
C VAL A 76 -8.15 -20.06 -3.71
N ARG A 77 -7.45 -19.30 -4.55
CA ARG A 77 -5.99 -19.17 -4.50
C ARG A 77 -5.51 -18.59 -3.18
N GLY A 78 -6.20 -17.56 -2.69
CA GLY A 78 -5.92 -16.91 -1.43
C GLY A 78 -6.18 -17.79 -0.21
N VAL A 79 -7.26 -18.57 -0.21
CA VAL A 79 -7.52 -19.56 0.85
C VAL A 79 -6.40 -20.60 0.91
N LYS A 80 -5.99 -21.14 -0.25
CA LYS A 80 -4.88 -22.11 -0.31
C LYS A 80 -3.58 -21.49 0.19
N LEU A 81 -3.24 -20.27 -0.22
CA LEU A 81 -2.05 -19.57 0.27
C LEU A 81 -2.16 -19.29 1.78
N ALA A 82 -3.33 -18.90 2.28
CA ALA A 82 -3.55 -18.70 3.70
C ALA A 82 -3.32 -19.98 4.50
N CYS A 83 -3.75 -21.15 4.00
CA CYS A 83 -3.43 -22.43 4.63
C CYS A 83 -1.90 -22.66 4.72
N VAL A 84 -1.16 -22.37 3.65
CA VAL A 84 0.30 -22.45 3.63
C VAL A 84 0.89 -21.50 4.70
N VAL A 85 0.51 -20.23 4.67
CA VAL A 85 0.96 -19.18 5.61
C VAL A 85 0.68 -19.59 7.06
N VAL A 86 -0.52 -20.07 7.37
CA VAL A 86 -0.90 -20.50 8.73
C VAL A 86 -0.04 -21.66 9.20
N ILE A 87 0.22 -22.65 8.34
CA ILE A 87 1.07 -23.80 8.68
C ILE A 87 2.51 -23.36 8.96
N TRP A 88 3.07 -22.47 8.15
CA TRP A 88 4.38 -21.87 8.39
C TRP A 88 4.42 -20.98 9.65
N ALA A 89 3.30 -20.34 10.00
CA ALA A 89 3.16 -19.51 11.19
C ALA A 89 2.88 -20.29 12.48
N LEU A 90 2.65 -21.61 12.41
CA LEU A 90 2.32 -22.44 13.58
C LEU A 90 3.30 -22.27 14.75
N PRO A 91 4.63 -22.20 14.58
CA PRO A 91 5.54 -22.01 15.72
C PRO A 91 5.25 -20.71 16.49
N ILE A 92 4.96 -19.63 15.76
CA ILE A 92 4.61 -18.33 16.35
C ILE A 92 3.26 -18.44 17.07
N ILE A 93 2.27 -19.04 16.42
CA ILE A 93 0.91 -19.19 16.97
C ILE A 93 0.94 -20.04 18.26
N LEU A 94 1.64 -21.18 18.26
CA LEU A 94 1.71 -22.12 19.38
C LEU A 94 2.47 -21.56 20.58
N ILE A 95 3.34 -20.56 20.39
CA ILE A 95 4.06 -19.88 21.47
C ILE A 95 3.24 -18.68 21.97
N PHE A 96 2.82 -17.80 21.06
CA PHE A 96 2.24 -16.52 21.40
C PHE A 96 0.81 -16.63 21.94
N PHE A 97 -0.08 -17.37 21.26
CA PHE A 97 -1.50 -17.41 21.65
C PHE A 97 -1.73 -18.03 23.03
N PRO A 98 -1.16 -19.21 23.37
CA PRO A 98 -1.33 -19.77 24.70
C PRO A 98 -0.78 -18.84 25.80
N ALA A 99 0.40 -18.24 25.57
CA ALA A 99 0.97 -17.28 26.50
C ALA A 99 0.08 -16.04 26.67
N PHE A 100 -0.48 -15.52 25.59
CA PHE A 100 -1.42 -14.40 25.61
C PHE A 100 -2.68 -14.71 26.43
N ILE A 101 -3.31 -15.86 26.21
CA ILE A 101 -4.50 -16.29 26.97
C ILE A 101 -4.16 -16.49 28.45
N ILE A 102 -3.05 -17.16 28.78
CA ILE A 102 -2.59 -17.35 30.15
C ILE A 102 -2.35 -16.01 30.84
N SER A 103 -1.71 -15.06 30.14
CA SER A 103 -1.45 -13.72 30.68
C SER A 103 -2.73 -12.95 30.99
N ILE A 104 -3.77 -13.04 30.14
CA ILE A 104 -5.08 -12.44 30.43
C ILE A 104 -5.69 -13.07 31.69
N VAL A 105 -5.73 -14.40 31.76
CA VAL A 105 -6.30 -15.11 32.91
C VAL A 105 -5.59 -14.76 34.21
N ILE A 106 -4.26 -14.69 34.22
CA ILE A 106 -3.51 -14.30 35.42
C ILE A 106 -3.81 -12.85 35.79
N ALA A 107 -3.80 -11.93 34.81
CA ALA A 107 -4.05 -10.50 35.05
C ALA A 107 -5.42 -10.25 35.70
N ASP A 108 -6.47 -10.97 35.26
CA ASP A 108 -7.82 -10.85 35.81
C ASP A 108 -7.93 -11.37 37.25
N ASN A 109 -7.04 -12.29 37.68
CA ASN A 109 -7.08 -12.93 38.99
C ASN A 109 -6.08 -12.33 40.00
N THR A 110 -5.23 -11.39 39.58
CA THR A 110 -4.26 -10.73 40.46
C THR A 110 -4.65 -9.28 40.72
N PRO A 111 -4.77 -8.83 41.99
CA PRO A 111 -5.00 -7.42 42.29
C PRO A 111 -3.89 -6.56 41.69
N TYR A 112 -4.29 -5.51 40.95
CA TYR A 112 -3.37 -4.57 40.35
C TYR A 112 -2.59 -3.81 41.44
N ASP A 113 -1.26 -3.94 41.46
CA ASP A 113 -0.38 -3.15 42.32
C ASP A 113 0.21 -1.97 41.52
N PRO A 114 -0.20 -0.73 41.78
CA PRO A 114 0.30 0.45 41.07
C PRO A 114 1.78 0.74 41.31
N LYS A 115 2.42 0.12 42.32
CA LYS A 115 3.87 0.27 42.56
C LYS A 115 4.72 -0.52 41.56
N TYR A 116 4.17 -1.58 40.97
CA TYR A 116 4.87 -2.45 40.02
C TYR A 116 4.02 -2.76 38.77
N PRO A 117 3.69 -1.74 37.96
CA PRO A 117 2.76 -1.86 36.82
C PRO A 117 3.23 -2.82 35.71
N GLY A 118 4.46 -3.35 35.78
CA GLY A 118 5.01 -4.38 34.87
C GLY A 118 5.67 -5.56 35.57
N GLY A 119 5.60 -5.65 36.90
CA GLY A 119 6.21 -6.72 37.70
C GLY A 119 5.32 -7.96 37.87
N SER A 120 4.12 -7.95 37.28
CA SER A 120 3.20 -9.08 37.36
C SER A 120 3.76 -10.29 36.61
N VAL A 121 3.48 -11.49 37.13
CA VAL A 121 3.85 -12.75 36.46
C VAL A 121 3.27 -12.82 35.04
N ALA A 122 2.08 -12.26 34.82
CA ALA A 122 1.45 -12.16 33.50
C ALA A 122 2.28 -11.35 32.49
N SER A 123 2.82 -10.21 32.91
CA SER A 123 3.66 -9.33 32.07
C SER A 123 4.98 -10.00 31.70
N ILE A 124 5.59 -10.72 32.64
CA ILE A 124 6.85 -11.45 32.42
C ILE A 124 6.63 -12.58 31.40
N ILE A 125 5.58 -13.38 31.56
CA ILE A 125 5.25 -14.48 30.62
C ILE A 125 5.03 -13.93 29.21
N LEU A 126 4.22 -12.87 29.07
CA LEU A 126 3.92 -12.28 27.76
C LEU A 126 5.17 -11.67 27.10
N SER A 127 6.02 -11.01 27.88
CA SER A 127 7.28 -10.45 27.41
C SER A 127 8.25 -11.52 26.92
N CYS A 128 8.43 -12.61 27.69
CA CYS A 128 9.26 -13.73 27.25
C CYS A 128 8.70 -14.41 26.00
N ALA A 129 7.38 -14.63 25.94
CA ALA A 129 6.73 -15.23 24.78
C ALA A 129 6.83 -14.35 23.54
N SER A 130 6.72 -13.02 23.68
CA SER A 130 6.88 -12.09 22.55
C SER A 130 8.31 -12.05 22.04
N CYS A 131 9.33 -12.07 22.92
CA CYS A 131 10.73 -12.19 22.52
C CYS A 131 10.99 -13.46 21.71
N LEU A 132 10.49 -14.61 22.17
CA LEU A 132 10.68 -15.87 21.45
C LEU A 132 9.91 -15.88 20.13
N SER A 133 8.66 -15.39 20.13
CA SER A 133 7.83 -15.26 18.93
C SER A 133 8.46 -14.33 17.89
N PHE A 134 9.15 -13.27 18.33
CA PHE A 134 9.88 -12.35 17.47
C PHE A 134 11.05 -13.04 16.74
N LEU A 135 11.78 -13.93 17.41
CA LEU A 135 12.83 -14.73 16.75
C LEU A 135 12.24 -15.63 15.66
N PHE A 136 11.11 -16.29 15.93
CA PHE A 136 10.41 -17.08 14.92
C PHE A 136 9.79 -16.21 13.81
N ALA A 137 9.35 -14.99 14.11
CA ALA A 137 8.84 -14.05 13.13
C ALA A 137 9.92 -13.62 12.14
N ILE A 138 11.17 -13.43 12.58
CA ILE A 138 12.31 -13.18 11.68
C ILE A 138 12.51 -14.38 10.76
N ALA A 139 12.56 -15.60 11.30
CA ALA A 139 12.69 -16.81 10.48
C ALA A 139 11.53 -16.93 9.47
N PHE A 140 10.30 -16.67 9.90
CA PHE A 140 9.12 -16.65 9.04
C PHE A 140 9.25 -15.60 7.92
N ALA A 141 9.67 -14.37 8.24
CA ALA A 141 9.83 -13.30 7.26
C ALA A 141 10.87 -13.64 6.18
N VAL A 142 11.96 -14.32 6.55
CA VAL A 142 12.97 -14.82 5.60
C VAL A 142 12.41 -15.96 4.74
N MET A 143 11.60 -16.85 5.30
CA MET A 143 11.01 -17.98 4.58
C MET A 143 9.81 -17.59 3.69
N GLN A 144 9.17 -16.46 3.98
CA GLN A 144 7.97 -15.97 3.29
C GLN A 144 8.08 -15.86 1.77
N PRO A 145 9.13 -15.24 1.18
CA PRO A 145 9.28 -15.24 -0.27
C PRO A 145 9.37 -16.66 -0.83
N GLY A 146 10.07 -17.57 -0.17
CA GLY A 146 10.29 -18.93 -0.65
C GLY A 146 9.01 -19.74 -0.78
N PHE A 147 8.21 -19.85 0.28
CA PHE A 147 6.96 -20.62 0.19
C PHE A 147 5.90 -19.93 -0.68
N THR A 148 5.90 -18.59 -0.77
CA THR A 148 4.94 -17.85 -1.60
C THR A 148 5.26 -18.04 -3.08
N ILE A 149 6.54 -17.95 -3.45
CA ILE A 149 7.01 -18.23 -4.81
C ILE A 149 6.76 -19.70 -5.17
N ALA A 150 7.06 -20.64 -4.26
CA ALA A 150 6.81 -22.07 -4.46
C ALA A 150 5.32 -22.35 -4.68
N PHE A 151 4.44 -21.74 -3.89
CA PHE A 151 2.99 -21.82 -4.07
C PHE A 151 2.53 -21.25 -5.41
N ALA A 152 3.06 -20.08 -5.81
CA ALA A 152 2.66 -19.38 -7.04
C ALA A 152 2.99 -20.15 -8.34
N ARG A 153 3.75 -21.25 -8.26
CA ARG A 153 4.09 -22.09 -9.42
C ARG A 153 2.89 -22.84 -9.98
N ASN A 154 2.22 -23.60 -9.11
CA ASN A 154 1.11 -24.46 -9.50
C ASN A 154 -0.16 -24.20 -8.68
N GLU A 155 -0.12 -23.25 -7.74
CA GLU A 155 -1.25 -22.90 -6.86
C GLU A 155 -1.77 -24.10 -6.07
N THR A 156 -0.85 -24.98 -5.68
CA THR A 156 -1.12 -26.12 -4.81
C THR A 156 -0.54 -25.88 -3.43
N ILE A 157 -1.31 -26.26 -2.40
CA ILE A 157 -0.85 -26.17 -0.99
C ILE A 157 0.42 -26.99 -0.79
N LYS A 158 0.52 -28.14 -1.47
CA LYS A 158 1.68 -29.03 -1.37
C LYS A 158 2.98 -28.31 -1.71
N ASP A 159 3.00 -27.50 -2.78
CA ASP A 159 4.21 -26.81 -3.22
C ASP A 159 4.69 -25.75 -2.24
N GLY A 160 3.76 -25.02 -1.62
CA GLY A 160 4.09 -24.09 -0.54
C GLY A 160 4.56 -24.76 0.75
N LEU A 161 4.25 -26.05 0.96
CA LEU A 161 4.59 -26.81 2.17
C LEU A 161 5.76 -27.78 2.00
N GLN A 162 6.48 -27.73 0.87
CA GLN A 162 7.70 -28.54 0.69
C GLN A 162 8.84 -27.95 1.53
N VAL A 163 8.79 -28.14 2.84
CA VAL A 163 9.65 -27.44 3.82
C VAL A 163 11.13 -27.58 3.48
N SER A 164 11.59 -28.77 3.08
CA SER A 164 12.97 -29.00 2.69
C SER A 164 13.35 -28.23 1.42
N GLU A 165 12.51 -28.28 0.38
CA GLU A 165 12.80 -27.59 -0.88
C GLU A 165 12.76 -26.06 -0.70
N VAL A 166 11.79 -25.54 0.05
CA VAL A 166 11.70 -24.11 0.37
C VAL A 166 12.90 -23.67 1.22
N TRP A 167 13.35 -24.50 2.15
CA TRP A 167 14.53 -24.22 2.98
C TRP A 167 15.81 -24.19 2.17
N ASP A 168 16.05 -25.22 1.36
CA ASP A 168 17.24 -25.33 0.53
C ASP A 168 17.28 -24.18 -0.49
N TRP A 169 16.15 -23.89 -1.15
CA TRP A 169 16.03 -22.76 -2.07
C TRP A 169 16.29 -21.41 -1.37
N THR A 170 15.71 -21.20 -0.18
CA THR A 170 15.89 -19.97 0.59
C THR A 170 17.35 -19.78 1.00
N ARG A 171 18.03 -20.88 1.36
CA ARG A 171 19.44 -20.90 1.73
C ARG A 171 20.34 -20.58 0.53
N ASP A 172 20.06 -21.19 -0.62
CA ASP A 172 20.84 -20.99 -1.84
C ASP A 172 20.70 -19.55 -2.38
N ASN A 173 19.54 -18.93 -2.13
CA ASN A 173 19.24 -17.55 -2.53
C ASN A 173 19.27 -16.55 -1.37
N ILE A 174 19.96 -16.88 -0.26
CA ILE A 174 19.84 -16.13 1.00
C ILE A 174 20.20 -14.65 0.86
N GLY A 175 21.14 -14.30 -0.03
CA GLY A 175 21.50 -12.90 -0.30
C GLY A 175 20.32 -12.11 -0.87
N ASN A 176 19.68 -12.62 -1.91
CA ASN A 176 18.54 -11.96 -2.54
C ASN A 176 17.30 -11.99 -1.64
N VAL A 177 17.07 -13.11 -0.94
CA VAL A 177 15.98 -13.25 0.04
C VAL A 177 16.14 -12.24 1.18
N ALA A 178 17.35 -12.10 1.74
CA ALA A 178 17.62 -11.15 2.81
C ALA A 178 17.40 -9.70 2.34
N ILE A 179 17.83 -9.36 1.12
CA ILE A 179 17.56 -8.04 0.52
C ILE A 179 16.04 -7.80 0.44
N VAL A 180 15.28 -8.75 -0.10
CA VAL A 180 13.82 -8.63 -0.19
C VAL A 180 13.18 -8.48 1.18
N ALA A 181 13.54 -9.32 2.15
CA ALA A 181 13.00 -9.25 3.50
C ALA A 181 13.29 -7.90 4.18
N ILE A 182 14.54 -7.40 4.08
CA ILE A 182 14.94 -6.10 4.63
C ILE A 182 14.16 -4.97 3.95
N LEU A 183 14.04 -4.98 2.62
CA LEU A 183 13.29 -3.97 1.88
C LEU A 183 11.81 -3.99 2.23
N THR A 184 11.19 -5.17 2.37
CA THR A 184 9.79 -5.29 2.81
C THR A 184 9.60 -4.72 4.22
N VAL A 185 10.52 -4.99 5.15
CA VAL A 185 10.45 -4.42 6.51
C VAL A 185 10.62 -2.90 6.48
N ILE A 186 11.65 -2.38 5.80
CA ILE A 186 11.89 -0.93 5.71
C ILE A 186 10.71 -0.23 5.02
N ALA A 187 10.22 -0.77 3.90
CA ALA A 187 9.08 -0.21 3.18
C ALA A 187 7.82 -0.23 4.04
N SER A 188 7.52 -1.33 4.75
CA SER A 188 6.34 -1.39 5.62
C SER A 188 6.43 -0.39 6.78
N MET A 189 7.61 -0.16 7.36
CA MET A 189 7.81 0.87 8.38
C MET A 189 7.58 2.28 7.81
N ILE A 190 8.14 2.59 6.64
CA ILE A 190 7.98 3.91 5.99
C ILE A 190 6.52 4.14 5.60
N ILE A 191 5.92 3.20 4.86
CA ILE A 191 4.56 3.31 4.33
C ILE A 191 3.55 3.41 5.47
N THR A 192 3.69 2.60 6.53
CA THR A 192 2.78 2.65 7.70
C THR A 192 2.96 3.95 8.47
N THR A 193 4.19 4.46 8.62
CA THR A 193 4.45 5.74 9.29
C THR A 193 3.85 6.91 8.50
N VAL A 194 4.11 6.98 7.20
CA VAL A 194 3.53 8.01 6.32
C VAL A 194 2.00 7.92 6.30
N GLY A 195 1.46 6.71 6.15
CA GLY A 195 0.02 6.46 6.20
C GLY A 195 -0.61 6.92 7.52
N SER A 196 0.07 6.68 8.64
CA SER A 196 -0.39 7.12 9.97
C SER A 196 -0.35 8.63 10.13
N ILE A 197 0.70 9.30 9.64
CA ILE A 197 0.81 10.78 9.69
C ILE A 197 -0.28 11.42 8.82
N VAL A 198 -0.44 10.94 7.57
CA VAL A 198 -1.49 11.46 6.66
C VAL A 198 -2.88 11.16 7.24
N GLY A 199 -3.08 9.97 7.80
CA GLY A 199 -4.31 9.59 8.49
C GLY A 199 -4.61 10.50 9.68
N LEU A 200 -3.60 10.89 10.48
CA LEU A 200 -3.75 11.84 11.57
C LEU A 200 -4.15 13.23 11.08
N ILE A 201 -3.49 13.73 10.02
CA ILE A 201 -3.75 15.06 9.43
C ILE A 201 -5.17 15.13 8.87
N LEU A 202 -5.65 14.06 8.24
CA LEU A 202 -7.00 13.95 7.69
C LEU A 202 -8.07 13.55 8.74
N CYS A 203 -7.72 13.63 10.04
CA CYS A 203 -8.53 13.21 11.17
C CYS A 203 -8.91 11.71 11.15
N VAL A 204 -9.63 11.25 12.18
CA VAL A 204 -10.05 9.83 12.33
C VAL A 204 -10.72 9.27 11.07
N ILE A 205 -11.47 10.11 10.32
CA ILE A 205 -12.11 9.71 9.05
C ILE A 205 -11.08 9.41 7.97
N GLY A 206 -10.03 10.24 7.86
CA GLY A 206 -8.92 9.99 6.96
C GLY A 206 -8.10 8.77 7.33
N ALA A 207 -7.92 8.49 8.63
CA ALA A 207 -7.24 7.28 9.11
C ALA A 207 -7.94 5.99 8.62
N VAL A 208 -9.28 5.99 8.57
CA VAL A 208 -10.07 4.83 8.12
C VAL A 208 -9.77 4.43 6.67
N VAL A 209 -9.46 5.39 5.79
CA VAL A 209 -9.14 5.12 4.37
C VAL A 209 -7.64 4.97 4.13
N THR A 210 -6.82 5.76 4.81
CA THR A 210 -5.36 5.77 4.61
C THR A 210 -4.68 4.51 5.13
N VAL A 211 -5.17 3.91 6.22
CA VAL A 211 -4.62 2.65 6.76
C VAL A 211 -4.77 1.48 5.77
N PRO A 212 -5.96 1.15 5.25
CA PRO A 212 -6.10 0.07 4.27
C PRO A 212 -5.37 0.37 2.96
N LEU A 213 -5.30 1.63 2.54
CA LEU A 213 -4.50 2.02 1.37
C LEU A 213 -3.01 1.76 1.59
N ALA A 214 -2.45 2.18 2.72
CA ALA A 214 -1.04 1.95 3.08
C ALA A 214 -0.72 0.45 3.17
N GLN A 215 -1.65 -0.35 3.70
CA GLN A 215 -1.54 -1.81 3.71
C GLN A 215 -1.51 -2.39 2.29
N LEU A 216 -2.44 -1.98 1.42
CA LEU A 216 -2.48 -2.44 0.03
C LEU A 216 -1.18 -2.13 -0.72
N ILE A 217 -0.66 -0.92 -0.60
CA ILE A 217 0.61 -0.51 -1.23
C ILE A 217 1.78 -1.36 -0.72
N THR A 218 1.80 -1.67 0.58
CA THR A 218 2.82 -2.56 1.16
C THR A 218 2.75 -3.96 0.54
N TYR A 219 1.54 -4.50 0.36
CA TYR A 219 1.34 -5.81 -0.26
C TYR A 219 1.71 -5.83 -1.75
N TYR A 220 1.37 -4.77 -2.49
CA TYR A 220 1.77 -4.57 -3.89
C TYR A 220 3.29 -4.58 -4.04
N PHE A 221 3.97 -3.77 -3.24
CA PHE A 221 5.43 -3.72 -3.21
C PHE A 221 6.04 -5.10 -2.89
N GLN A 222 5.52 -5.78 -1.86
CA GLN A 222 6.00 -7.09 -1.45
C GLN A 222 5.81 -8.15 -2.56
N SER A 223 4.63 -8.23 -3.16
CA SER A 223 4.35 -9.17 -4.24
C SER A 223 5.20 -8.90 -5.48
N HIS A 224 5.43 -7.62 -5.80
CA HIS A 224 6.30 -7.25 -6.91
C HIS A 224 7.75 -7.67 -6.68
N LEU A 225 8.30 -7.46 -5.47
CA LEU A 225 9.64 -7.95 -5.12
C LEU A 225 9.73 -9.48 -5.20
N TYR A 226 8.66 -10.20 -4.80
CA TYR A 226 8.64 -11.65 -4.88
C TYR A 226 8.63 -12.14 -6.34
N GLY A 227 7.92 -11.46 -7.24
CA GLY A 227 7.94 -11.77 -8.67
C GLY A 227 9.32 -11.54 -9.30
N GLN A 228 9.98 -10.43 -8.96
CA GLN A 228 11.36 -10.18 -9.38
C GLN A 228 12.33 -11.23 -8.84
N LEU A 229 12.19 -11.61 -7.57
CA LEU A 229 13.00 -12.65 -6.94
C LEU A 229 12.79 -14.02 -7.62
N ALA A 230 11.55 -14.34 -7.99
CA ALA A 230 11.22 -15.56 -8.71
C ALA A 230 11.91 -15.63 -10.09
N ARG A 231 12.04 -14.49 -10.80
CA ARG A 231 12.79 -14.42 -12.07
C ARG A 231 14.27 -14.66 -11.88
N VAL A 232 14.88 -13.88 -10.98
CA VAL A 232 16.33 -13.97 -10.71
C VAL A 232 16.72 -15.37 -10.23
N ALA A 233 15.89 -15.98 -9.37
CA ALA A 233 16.12 -17.33 -8.89
C ALA A 233 15.85 -18.40 -9.96
N GLY A 234 14.87 -18.19 -10.85
CA GLY A 234 14.60 -19.09 -11.98
C GLY A 234 15.73 -19.13 -13.01
N GLU A 235 16.35 -17.98 -13.29
CA GLU A 235 17.50 -17.85 -14.20
C GLU A 235 18.77 -18.53 -13.66
N GLY A 236 18.95 -18.58 -12.33
CA GLY A 236 20.08 -19.23 -11.67
C GLY A 236 19.89 -20.73 -11.39
N ALA A 237 18.64 -21.23 -11.36
CA ALA A 237 18.28 -22.58 -10.92
C ALA A 237 18.16 -23.61 -12.05
N ALA A 238 18.97 -23.53 -13.10
CA ALA A 238 19.00 -24.49 -14.20
C ALA A 238 19.34 -25.96 -13.78
N GLY A 239 19.52 -26.25 -12.48
CA GLY A 239 19.76 -27.59 -11.93
C GLY A 239 18.78 -28.06 -10.84
N GLY A 240 17.78 -27.26 -10.44
CA GLY A 240 16.83 -27.62 -9.38
C GLY A 240 15.39 -27.78 -9.88
N SER A 241 14.62 -28.65 -9.23
CA SER A 241 13.15 -28.81 -9.38
C SER A 241 12.40 -27.46 -9.37
N PHE A 242 12.99 -26.44 -8.73
CA PHE A 242 12.50 -25.08 -8.64
C PHE A 242 12.60 -24.24 -9.92
N GLY A 243 13.50 -24.57 -10.86
CA GLY A 243 13.89 -23.71 -11.99
C GLY A 243 13.13 -23.93 -13.31
N ALA A 244 12.62 -25.13 -13.58
CA ALA A 244 11.80 -25.37 -14.77
C ALA A 244 10.33 -25.11 -14.44
N MET A 245 9.88 -23.87 -14.66
CA MET A 245 8.48 -23.50 -14.48
C MET A 245 7.76 -23.45 -15.84
N PRO A 246 6.56 -24.05 -15.96
CA PRO A 246 5.76 -23.90 -17.17
C PRO A 246 5.41 -22.42 -17.35
N VAL A 247 5.65 -21.91 -18.55
CA VAL A 247 5.13 -20.61 -18.97
C VAL A 247 3.60 -20.72 -18.93
N THR A 248 2.98 -20.01 -17.99
CA THR A 248 1.54 -19.77 -18.04
C THR A 248 1.28 -18.96 -19.30
N GLU A 249 0.44 -19.47 -20.21
CA GLU A 249 0.06 -18.73 -21.42
C GLU A 249 -0.48 -17.35 -21.01
N PRO A 250 0.01 -16.25 -21.62
CA PRO A 250 -0.54 -14.92 -21.37
C PRO A 250 -2.02 -14.95 -21.79
N ASP A 251 -2.92 -14.64 -20.85
CA ASP A 251 -4.34 -14.72 -21.15
C ASP A 251 -4.81 -13.54 -22.00
N THR A 252 -5.54 -13.89 -23.05
CA THR A 252 -6.24 -13.00 -23.99
C THR A 252 -7.65 -12.69 -23.50
N GLY A 253 -7.82 -12.56 -22.17
CA GLY A 253 -9.05 -12.14 -21.53
C GLY A 253 -9.34 -10.67 -21.86
N TRP A 254 -10.02 -10.48 -22.99
CA TRP A 254 -10.36 -9.22 -23.66
C TRP A 254 -9.29 -8.73 -24.65
N THR A 255 -9.58 -8.89 -25.94
CA THR A 255 -8.85 -8.22 -27.02
C THR A 255 -9.08 -6.72 -26.87
N ALA A 256 -8.16 -6.01 -26.20
CA ALA A 256 -7.87 -4.67 -26.65
C ALA A 256 -7.50 -4.79 -28.14
N GLU A 257 -8.12 -3.97 -28.99
CA GLU A 257 -7.65 -3.87 -30.36
C GLU A 257 -6.14 -3.65 -30.32
N PRO A 258 -5.35 -4.35 -31.16
CA PRO A 258 -3.91 -4.17 -31.19
C PRO A 258 -3.64 -2.68 -31.33
N VAL A 259 -2.98 -2.07 -30.35
CA VAL A 259 -2.37 -0.76 -30.59
C VAL A 259 -1.36 -1.02 -31.70
N GLU A 260 -1.72 -0.57 -32.91
CA GLU A 260 -0.84 -0.61 -34.07
C GLU A 260 0.46 0.06 -33.64
N LYS A 261 1.49 -0.77 -33.49
CA LYS A 261 2.84 -0.30 -33.30
C LYS A 261 3.13 0.60 -34.51
N PRO A 262 3.50 1.88 -34.35
CA PRO A 262 3.85 2.69 -35.50
C PRO A 262 5.03 1.97 -36.16
N GLU A 263 4.81 1.43 -37.35
CA GLU A 263 5.89 0.88 -38.15
C GLU A 263 6.92 2.00 -38.32
N ALA A 264 8.13 1.75 -37.81
CA ALA A 264 9.29 2.57 -38.07
C ALA A 264 9.60 2.49 -39.57
N SER A 265 8.95 3.34 -40.34
CA SER A 265 9.26 3.66 -41.74
C SER A 265 8.81 5.09 -42.02
N ALA A 266 9.26 6.02 -41.17
CA ALA A 266 9.28 7.42 -41.54
C ALA A 266 10.45 7.60 -42.54
N GLU A 267 10.12 7.54 -43.82
CA GLU A 267 10.93 8.13 -44.88
C GLU A 267 11.28 9.57 -44.49
N ILE A 268 12.57 9.88 -44.40
CA ILE A 268 13.05 11.22 -44.08
C ILE A 268 12.71 12.12 -45.27
N VAL A 269 11.54 12.74 -45.23
CA VAL A 269 11.19 13.84 -46.14
C VAL A 269 11.91 15.09 -45.63
N PRO A 270 12.81 15.70 -46.41
CA PRO A 270 13.48 16.92 -46.01
C PRO A 270 12.46 18.06 -45.86
N PRO A 271 12.66 19.01 -44.93
CA PRO A 271 11.68 20.04 -44.65
C PRO A 271 11.45 20.92 -45.88
N THR A 272 10.22 20.87 -46.39
CA THR A 272 9.69 21.83 -47.35
C THR A 272 9.69 23.22 -46.72
N VAL A 273 10.28 24.17 -47.44
CA VAL A 273 10.28 25.59 -47.14
C VAL A 273 8.84 26.06 -46.99
N PHE A 274 8.47 26.56 -45.82
CA PHE A 274 7.21 27.26 -45.61
C PHE A 274 7.31 28.63 -46.30
N GLU A 275 6.70 28.77 -47.46
CA GLU A 275 6.35 30.09 -48.01
C GLU A 275 5.08 30.58 -47.30
N PRO A 276 5.08 31.76 -46.66
CA PRO A 276 3.88 32.29 -46.04
C PRO A 276 2.90 32.77 -47.13
N GLU A 277 1.71 32.18 -47.17
CA GLU A 277 0.58 32.68 -47.94
C GLU A 277 0.22 34.10 -47.48
N LEU A 278 0.35 35.06 -48.40
CA LEU A 278 -0.16 36.42 -48.28
C LEU A 278 -1.70 36.38 -48.19
N GLN A 279 -2.24 36.50 -46.98
CA GLN A 279 -3.64 36.85 -46.78
C GLN A 279 -3.79 38.38 -46.84
N GLU A 280 -4.57 38.84 -47.81
CA GLU A 280 -4.89 40.25 -48.06
C GLU A 280 -5.62 40.87 -46.85
N GLU A 281 -5.15 42.05 -46.43
CA GLU A 281 -5.69 42.88 -45.36
C GLU A 281 -7.06 43.46 -45.76
N PRO A 282 -8.14 43.30 -44.97
CA PRO A 282 -9.42 43.93 -45.29
C PRO A 282 -9.37 45.45 -45.04
N GLU A 283 -9.72 46.23 -46.07
CA GLU A 283 -9.76 47.70 -46.04
C GLU A 283 -10.64 48.27 -44.88
N PRO A 284 -10.20 49.35 -44.22
CA PRO A 284 -10.97 49.98 -43.15
C PRO A 284 -12.18 50.76 -43.68
N PRO A 285 -13.35 50.69 -43.02
CA PRO A 285 -14.53 51.44 -43.41
C PRO A 285 -14.36 52.95 -43.16
N ALA A 286 -14.74 53.74 -44.16
CA ALA A 286 -14.67 55.21 -44.19
C ALA A 286 -15.54 55.89 -43.12
N ALA A 287 -14.97 56.95 -42.51
CA ALA A 287 -15.62 57.80 -41.50
C ALA A 287 -16.66 58.76 -42.12
N PRO A 288 -17.73 59.11 -41.38
CA PRO A 288 -18.48 60.33 -41.60
C PRO A 288 -18.21 61.42 -40.54
N ASP A 289 -18.31 62.65 -41.02
CA ASP A 289 -17.92 63.95 -40.45
C ASP A 289 -18.67 64.46 -39.20
N SER A 290 -17.86 65.10 -38.33
CA SER A 290 -18.03 66.41 -37.65
C SER A 290 -19.22 66.75 -36.72
N LYS A 291 -18.85 67.51 -35.67
CA LYS A 291 -19.64 68.30 -34.69
C LYS A 291 -20.09 67.47 -33.47
N THR A 292 -19.75 67.77 -32.22
CA THR A 292 -19.63 69.06 -31.50
C THR A 292 -18.90 68.83 -30.15
N LYS A 293 -18.09 69.79 -29.69
CA LYS A 293 -17.52 69.98 -28.33
C LYS A 293 -18.49 70.88 -27.50
N PRO A 294 -18.37 71.21 -26.18
CA PRO A 294 -17.54 70.82 -25.00
C PRO A 294 -18.41 70.21 -23.85
N GLU A 295 -17.99 69.89 -22.61
CA GLU A 295 -17.55 70.74 -21.48
C GLU A 295 -17.39 69.86 -20.21
N ALA A 296 -16.47 70.20 -19.29
CA ALA A 296 -16.39 69.70 -17.90
C ALA A 296 -17.05 70.73 -16.94
N PRO A 297 -16.99 70.68 -15.59
CA PRO A 297 -16.73 69.64 -14.56
C PRO A 297 -17.81 69.64 -13.42
N GLU A 298 -17.64 68.88 -12.31
CA GLU A 298 -18.14 69.08 -10.90
C GLU A 298 -18.30 67.69 -10.22
N GLU A 299 -17.58 67.33 -9.15
CA GLU A 299 -17.62 67.78 -7.73
C GLU A 299 -18.66 67.03 -6.86
N SER A 300 -18.16 66.32 -5.83
CA SER A 300 -18.77 65.91 -4.54
C SER A 300 -17.88 64.79 -3.94
N GLU A 301 -16.97 65.06 -3.00
CA GLU A 301 -17.17 65.24 -1.54
C GLU A 301 -18.21 64.24 -0.98
N GLN A 302 -17.77 63.12 -0.35
CA GLN A 302 -17.53 62.91 1.11
C GLN A 302 -18.84 62.83 1.96
N PRO A 303 -18.88 62.31 3.21
CA PRO A 303 -17.95 61.44 3.98
C PRO A 303 -18.69 60.40 4.91
N GLU A 304 -17.97 59.87 5.92
CA GLU A 304 -18.45 59.41 7.26
C GLU A 304 -19.20 58.06 7.35
N GLU A 305 -19.20 57.27 8.43
CA GLU A 305 -18.53 57.16 9.73
C GLU A 305 -19.20 55.94 10.41
N ASP A 306 -18.48 55.24 11.29
CA ASP A 306 -18.94 54.62 12.55
C ASP A 306 -18.25 53.27 12.84
N VAL A 307 -17.29 53.34 13.75
CA VAL A 307 -16.89 52.23 14.60
C VAL A 307 -16.98 52.75 16.03
N GLN A 308 -18.00 52.28 16.77
CA GLN A 308 -18.05 52.40 18.22
C GLN A 308 -17.71 51.07 18.91
N PRO A 309 -17.17 51.13 20.13
CA PRO A 309 -16.69 49.99 20.92
C PRO A 309 -17.67 49.60 22.04
N ASP A 310 -17.52 48.38 22.58
CA ASP A 310 -18.00 47.97 23.91
C ASP A 310 -16.84 47.11 24.49
N GLU A 311 -16.14 47.46 25.58
CA GLU A 311 -16.55 47.39 27.01
C GLU A 311 -17.31 46.09 27.31
N GLU A 312 -17.05 45.23 28.30
CA GLU A 312 -16.47 45.26 29.64
C GLU A 312 -16.45 43.73 29.99
N ASN A 313 -15.55 43.13 30.77
CA ASN A 313 -15.52 43.25 32.21
C ASN A 313 -14.52 42.21 32.80
N GLN A 314 -13.86 42.66 33.86
CA GLN A 314 -13.25 42.03 35.03
C GLN A 314 -13.76 40.60 35.34
N SER A 315 -13.09 39.67 36.03
CA SER A 315 -12.14 39.62 37.14
C SER A 315 -11.66 38.12 37.17
N GLU A 316 -10.70 37.59 37.92
CA GLU A 316 -10.16 37.87 39.23
C GLU A 316 -8.94 36.95 39.40
N GLU A 317 -7.80 37.53 39.80
CA GLU A 317 -6.67 36.79 40.37
C GLU A 317 -7.11 36.15 41.70
N GLY A 318 -6.80 34.86 41.87
CA GLY A 318 -7.05 34.12 43.10
C GLY A 318 -5.88 33.19 43.40
N GLU A 319 -4.70 33.77 43.61
CA GLU A 319 -3.50 33.06 44.04
C GLU A 319 -3.22 33.39 45.51
N LEU A 320 -3.46 32.43 46.41
CA LEU A 320 -2.92 32.45 47.78
C LEU A 320 -2.66 31.01 48.27
N PRO A 321 -1.46 30.71 48.82
CA PRO A 321 -1.10 29.41 49.37
C PRO A 321 -1.25 29.38 50.91
N SER A 322 -1.61 28.24 51.50
CA SER A 322 -1.17 27.80 52.85
C SER A 322 -1.94 26.57 53.34
N GLU A 323 -1.23 25.45 53.52
CA GLU A 323 -1.04 24.79 54.83
C GLU A 323 -0.47 23.36 54.66
N PRO A 324 0.57 23.00 55.42
CA PRO A 324 0.85 21.62 55.81
C PRO A 324 0.59 21.43 57.32
N LYS A 325 -0.05 20.32 57.71
CA LYS A 325 0.11 19.72 59.06
C LYS A 325 -0.51 18.32 59.16
N SER A 326 0.38 17.33 59.33
CA SER A 326 0.38 16.29 60.38
C SER A 326 -0.94 16.03 61.15
N GLN A 327 -1.53 14.85 60.94
CA GLN A 327 -1.62 13.75 61.92
C GLN A 327 -2.09 12.47 61.23
#